data_AF-A0A4R5A742-F1
#
_entry.id   AF-A0A4R5A742-F1
#
_cell.length_a   1.000
_cell.length_b   1.000
_cell.length_c   1.000
_cell.angle_alpha   90.00
_cell.angle_beta   90.00
_cell.angle_gamma   90.00
#
_symmetry.space_group_name_H-M   'P 1'
#
loop_
_entity.id
_entity.type
_entity.pdbx_description
1 polymer ?
#
loop_
_entity_poly.entity_id
_entity_poly.type
_entity_poly.pdbx_seq_one_letter_code
_entity_poly.pdbx_strand_id
1 'polypeptide(L)'
;ARPSRPTAEEAIRLARSQVGIEEDGGGETKFQEWYMSTSRAGETVARDGGSIGQYGDASWCDMFISWIGDRLGFSDGMGKDAWTVAHARWFQDTGRWGDEPRPGAIVFYDWDGGGAVGGINHVGMVIKKLGDGRIQTVEGNTGDAVMVKSRSTDKVVGYGYPDYAAR
;
A
#
# COMPACT_ATOMS: atom_id res chain seq x y z
N ALA A 1 27.86 4.60 6.69
CA ALA A 1 26.76 5.58 6.62
C ALA A 1 25.46 4.80 6.50
N ARG A 2 24.40 5.13 7.26
CA ARG A 2 23.07 4.59 6.93
C ARG A 2 22.75 5.06 5.50
N PRO A 3 22.26 4.20 4.59
CA PRO A 3 21.80 4.67 3.30
C PRO A 3 20.77 5.79 3.55
N SER A 4 20.87 6.87 2.78
CA SER A 4 19.90 7.96 2.86
C SER A 4 18.51 7.38 2.63
N ARG A 5 17.54 7.76 3.46
CA ARG A 5 16.14 7.36 3.28
C ARG A 5 15.68 7.75 1.86
N PRO A 6 14.80 6.97 1.22
CA PRO A 6 14.27 7.33 -0.08
C PRO A 6 13.39 8.58 0.01
N THR A 7 13.27 9.26 -1.11
CA THR A 7 12.29 10.34 -1.32
C THR A 7 10.94 9.78 -1.76
N ALA A 8 9.88 10.55 -1.54
CA ALA A 8 8.54 10.22 -2.07
C ALA A 8 8.55 10.02 -3.60
N GLU A 9 9.40 10.75 -4.32
CA GLU A 9 9.49 10.65 -5.78
C GLU A 9 10.09 9.33 -6.24
N GLU A 10 11.11 8.83 -5.54
CA GLU A 10 11.72 7.51 -5.82
C GLU A 10 10.70 6.39 -5.58
N ALA A 11 9.93 6.48 -4.49
CA ALA A 11 8.86 5.53 -4.22
C ALA A 11 7.76 5.55 -5.30
N ILE A 12 7.29 6.74 -5.70
CA ILE A 12 6.33 6.89 -6.79
C ILE A 12 6.88 6.33 -8.10
N ARG A 13 8.16 6.59 -8.40
CA ARG A 13 8.81 6.12 -9.63
C ARG A 13 8.89 4.59 -9.67
N LEU A 14 9.26 3.97 -8.55
CA LEU A 14 9.27 2.51 -8.43
C LEU A 14 7.86 1.93 -8.55
N ALA A 15 6.88 2.51 -7.87
CA ALA A 15 5.50 2.06 -7.97
C ALA A 15 4.97 2.15 -9.42
N ARG A 16 5.26 3.26 -10.11
CA ARG A 16 4.88 3.46 -11.52
C ARG A 16 5.55 2.49 -12.48
N SER A 17 6.78 2.05 -12.21
CA SER A 17 7.46 1.07 -13.08
C SER A 17 6.84 -0.32 -13.02
N GLN A 18 5.91 -0.57 -12.09
CA GLN A 18 5.17 -1.82 -11.98
C GLN A 18 3.83 -1.80 -12.72
N VAL A 19 3.41 -0.66 -13.30
CA VAL A 19 2.14 -0.52 -14.02
C VAL A 19 2.08 -1.51 -15.19
N GLY A 20 0.96 -2.23 -15.29
CA GLY A 20 0.75 -3.27 -16.29
C GLY A 20 1.14 -4.69 -15.85
N ILE A 21 1.67 -4.86 -14.62
CA ILE A 21 1.73 -6.18 -14.00
C ILE A 21 0.32 -6.57 -13.59
N GLU A 22 -0.12 -7.72 -14.07
CA GLU A 22 -1.44 -8.32 -13.82
C GLU A 22 -1.29 -9.72 -13.21
N GLU A 23 -2.38 -10.21 -12.65
CA GLU A 23 -2.50 -11.59 -12.19
C GLU A 23 -2.25 -12.58 -13.34
N ASP A 24 -1.59 -13.68 -13.03
CA ASP A 24 -1.44 -14.78 -13.97
C ASP A 24 -2.73 -15.62 -14.07
N GLY A 25 -2.68 -16.73 -14.81
CA GLY A 25 -3.84 -17.60 -14.97
C GLY A 25 -4.36 -18.25 -13.68
N GLY A 26 -3.62 -18.13 -12.57
CA GLY A 26 -4.00 -18.59 -11.24
C GLY A 26 -4.52 -17.47 -10.32
N GLY A 27 -4.54 -16.21 -10.76
CA GLY A 27 -4.88 -15.08 -9.88
C GLY A 27 -3.69 -14.59 -9.04
N GLU A 28 -2.47 -15.07 -9.33
CA GLU A 28 -1.28 -14.77 -8.55
C GLU A 28 -0.41 -13.69 -9.20
N THR A 29 0.36 -13.00 -8.36
CA THR A 29 1.37 -12.04 -8.78
C THR A 29 2.66 -12.24 -7.99
N LYS A 30 3.76 -11.72 -8.54
CA LYS A 30 5.04 -11.63 -7.83
C LYS A 30 4.98 -10.93 -6.47
N PHE A 31 3.92 -10.15 -6.20
CA PHE A 31 3.74 -9.46 -4.92
C PHE A 31 3.25 -10.42 -3.84
N GLN A 32 2.34 -11.34 -4.17
CA GLN A 32 1.91 -12.41 -3.27
C GLN A 32 3.04 -13.41 -3.04
N GLU A 33 3.69 -13.87 -4.12
CA GLU A 33 4.86 -14.75 -4.06
C GLU A 33 5.95 -14.16 -3.16
N TRP A 34 6.29 -12.88 -3.37
CA TRP A 34 7.25 -12.19 -2.52
C TRP A 34 6.76 -12.14 -1.07
N TYR A 35 5.51 -11.73 -0.81
CA TYR A 35 5.02 -11.57 0.56
C TYR A 35 5.12 -12.88 1.34
N MET A 36 4.68 -13.98 0.72
CA MET A 36 4.75 -15.34 1.27
C MET A 36 6.17 -15.77 1.64
N SER A 37 7.19 -15.27 0.94
CA SER A 37 8.60 -15.57 1.23
C SER A 37 9.18 -14.78 2.42
N THR A 38 8.46 -13.79 2.96
CA THR A 38 8.98 -12.90 4.01
C THR A 38 8.73 -13.44 5.42
N SER A 39 9.58 -13.08 6.39
CA SER A 39 9.29 -13.32 7.81
C SER A 39 8.00 -12.65 8.27
N ARG A 40 7.64 -11.52 7.65
CA ARG A 40 6.42 -10.79 7.94
C ARG A 40 5.17 -11.62 7.68
N ALA A 41 5.14 -12.46 6.65
CA ALA A 41 4.00 -13.37 6.42
C ALA A 41 3.80 -14.35 7.59
N GLY A 42 4.89 -14.82 8.20
CA GLY A 42 4.82 -15.64 9.41
C GLY A 42 4.28 -14.86 10.63
N GLU A 43 4.71 -13.61 10.80
CA GLU A 43 4.22 -12.72 11.86
C GLU A 43 2.72 -12.41 11.72
N THR A 44 2.25 -12.15 10.49
CA THR A 44 0.84 -11.87 10.24
C THR A 44 -0.02 -13.12 10.37
N VAL A 45 0.45 -14.30 9.95
CA VAL A 45 -0.25 -15.57 10.26
C VAL A 45 -0.33 -15.81 11.76
N ALA A 46 0.73 -15.52 12.53
CA ALA A 46 0.69 -15.66 13.98
C ALA A 46 -0.28 -14.65 14.64
N ARG A 47 -0.41 -13.45 14.08
CA ARG A 47 -1.32 -12.39 14.55
C ARG A 47 -2.79 -12.68 14.21
N ASP A 48 -3.05 -13.10 12.97
CA ASP A 48 -4.39 -13.09 12.36
C ASP A 48 -4.96 -14.50 12.16
N GLY A 49 -4.13 -15.54 12.26
CA GLY A 49 -4.46 -16.91 11.91
C GLY A 49 -4.28 -17.21 10.42
N GLY A 50 -4.66 -18.44 10.01
CA GLY A 50 -4.53 -18.90 8.64
C GLY A 50 -3.20 -19.60 8.34
N SER A 51 -2.75 -19.54 7.09
CA SER A 51 -1.47 -20.09 6.64
C SER A 51 -0.86 -19.24 5.53
N ILE A 52 0.47 -19.31 5.38
CA ILE A 52 1.23 -18.51 4.40
C ILE A 52 0.67 -18.68 2.99
N GLY A 53 0.30 -19.91 2.60
CA GLY A 53 -0.21 -20.21 1.25
C GLY A 53 -1.50 -19.46 0.90
N GLN A 54 -2.30 -19.04 1.88
CA GLN A 54 -3.55 -18.30 1.62
C GLN A 54 -3.31 -16.90 1.07
N TYR A 55 -2.09 -16.37 1.18
CA TYR A 55 -1.75 -15.10 0.55
C TYR A 55 -1.71 -15.20 -0.99
N GLY A 56 -1.51 -16.40 -1.56
CA GLY A 56 -1.59 -16.63 -3.01
C GLY A 56 -2.97 -16.29 -3.60
N ASP A 57 -4.04 -16.49 -2.84
CA ASP A 57 -5.42 -16.18 -3.27
C ASP A 57 -5.97 -14.85 -2.71
N ALA A 58 -5.16 -14.11 -1.93
CA ALA A 58 -5.60 -12.90 -1.24
C ALA A 58 -5.45 -11.65 -2.10
N SER A 59 -6.32 -10.65 -1.90
CA SER A 59 -6.15 -9.32 -2.48
C SER A 59 -4.78 -8.73 -2.12
N TRP A 60 -4.03 -8.33 -3.14
CA TRP A 60 -2.61 -8.00 -3.02
C TRP A 60 -2.30 -6.50 -3.06
N CYS A 61 -3.31 -5.64 -2.93
CA CYS A 61 -3.13 -4.18 -2.96
C CYS A 61 -2.11 -3.69 -1.92
N ASP A 62 -2.16 -4.20 -0.68
CA ASP A 62 -1.24 -3.79 0.38
C ASP A 62 0.09 -4.56 0.36
N MET A 63 0.08 -5.78 -0.18
CA MET A 63 1.32 -6.52 -0.48
C MET A 63 2.16 -5.75 -1.52
N PHE A 64 1.52 -5.13 -2.51
CA PHE A 64 2.19 -4.25 -3.47
C PHE A 64 2.81 -3.01 -2.80
N ILE A 65 2.10 -2.33 -1.91
CA ILE A 65 2.64 -1.18 -1.16
C ILE A 65 3.83 -1.62 -0.28
N SER A 66 3.65 -2.72 0.44
CA SER A 66 4.69 -3.33 1.27
C SER A 66 5.93 -3.72 0.47
N TRP A 67 5.75 -4.22 -0.75
CA TRP A 67 6.83 -4.58 -1.66
C TRP A 67 7.63 -3.34 -2.08
N ILE A 68 6.98 -2.21 -2.34
CA ILE A 68 7.66 -0.95 -2.66
C ILE A 68 8.59 -0.54 -1.50
N GLY A 69 8.09 -0.57 -0.26
CA GLY A 69 8.88 -0.27 0.94
C GLY A 69 10.10 -1.20 1.07
N ASP A 70 9.91 -2.50 0.85
CA ASP A 70 10.96 -3.51 0.94
C ASP A 70 12.05 -3.33 -0.13
N ARG A 71 11.66 -3.07 -1.38
CA ARG A 71 12.60 -2.84 -2.49
C ARG A 71 13.43 -1.57 -2.34
N LEU A 72 12.95 -0.60 -1.57
CA LEU A 72 13.70 0.60 -1.21
C LEU A 72 14.53 0.41 0.08
N GLY A 73 14.48 -0.76 0.72
CA GLY A 73 15.08 -0.98 2.03
C GLY A 73 14.48 -0.07 3.11
N PHE A 74 13.18 0.25 2.99
CA PHE A 74 12.49 1.32 3.71
C PHE A 74 11.20 0.85 4.40
N SER A 75 11.06 -0.45 4.67
CA SER A 75 9.91 -1.03 5.36
C SER A 75 9.66 -0.39 6.74
N ASP A 76 10.70 0.01 7.48
CA ASP A 76 10.54 0.67 8.79
C ASP A 76 9.84 2.04 8.67
N GLY A 77 10.04 2.73 7.55
CA GLY A 77 9.46 4.03 7.30
C GLY A 77 8.16 3.97 6.50
N MET A 78 7.89 2.91 5.75
CA MET A 78 6.66 2.75 4.96
C MET A 78 5.62 1.84 5.61
N GLY A 79 6.03 0.95 6.50
CA GLY A 79 5.18 -0.12 7.01
C GLY A 79 5.24 -1.33 6.07
N LYS A 80 4.80 -2.48 6.59
CA LYS A 80 4.76 -3.74 5.84
C LYS A 80 3.63 -4.60 6.39
N ASP A 81 2.57 -4.79 5.61
CA ASP A 81 1.47 -5.70 5.93
C ASP A 81 0.77 -6.20 4.66
N ALA A 82 0.03 -7.30 4.78
CA ALA A 82 -0.89 -7.74 3.72
C ALA A 82 -2.32 -7.23 4.00
N TRP A 83 -2.63 -6.92 5.25
CA TRP A 83 -3.95 -6.47 5.65
C TRP A 83 -4.01 -4.95 5.79
N THR A 84 -4.79 -4.34 4.91
CA THR A 84 -5.00 -2.88 4.80
C THR A 84 -5.33 -2.20 6.13
N VAL A 85 -6.19 -2.80 6.95
CA VAL A 85 -6.59 -2.26 8.26
C VAL A 85 -5.42 -2.26 9.24
N ALA A 86 -4.62 -3.34 9.27
CA ALA A 86 -3.45 -3.41 10.13
C ALA A 86 -2.39 -2.39 9.73
N HIS A 87 -2.21 -2.17 8.43
CA HIS A 87 -1.28 -1.17 7.94
C HIS A 87 -1.73 0.27 8.26
N ALA A 88 -3.02 0.57 8.12
CA ALA A 88 -3.58 1.84 8.55
C ALA A 88 -3.36 2.08 10.05
N ARG A 89 -3.65 1.07 10.90
CA ARG A 89 -3.39 1.14 12.34
C ARG A 89 -1.92 1.37 12.66
N TRP A 90 -1.00 0.72 11.96
CA TRP A 90 0.43 0.97 12.14
C TRP A 90 0.82 2.43 11.86
N PHE A 91 0.25 3.07 10.83
CA PHE A 91 0.44 4.50 10.61
C PHE A 91 -0.14 5.35 11.74
N GLN A 92 -1.30 4.97 12.30
CA GLN A 92 -1.89 5.65 13.46
C GLN A 92 -1.00 5.50 14.71
N ASP A 93 -0.56 4.29 15.02
CA ASP A 93 0.26 3.96 16.19
C ASP A 93 1.64 4.64 16.13
N THR A 94 2.14 4.90 14.93
CA THR A 94 3.42 5.61 14.72
C THR A 94 3.24 7.12 14.52
N GLY A 95 2.03 7.67 14.73
CA GLY A 95 1.76 9.11 14.64
C GLY A 95 1.89 9.69 13.23
N ARG A 96 1.76 8.85 12.20
CA ARG A 96 1.97 9.19 10.78
C ARG A 96 0.71 8.95 9.95
N TRP A 97 -0.43 9.25 10.54
CA TRP A 97 -1.74 9.21 9.91
C TRP A 97 -2.33 10.62 9.77
N GLY A 98 -3.09 10.88 8.71
CA GLY A 98 -3.87 12.11 8.57
C GLY A 98 -4.86 12.08 7.42
N ASP A 99 -5.29 13.26 6.99
CA ASP A 99 -6.45 13.49 6.11
C ASP A 99 -6.11 14.21 4.79
N GLU A 100 -4.86 14.63 4.59
CA GLU A 100 -4.46 15.40 3.41
C GLU A 100 -3.63 14.55 2.43
N PRO A 101 -4.01 14.49 1.13
CA PRO A 101 -3.22 13.79 0.13
C PRO A 101 -1.89 14.50 -0.13
N ARG A 102 -0.81 13.72 -0.06
CA ARG A 102 0.57 14.17 -0.36
C ARG A 102 1.23 13.17 -1.31
N PRO A 103 2.08 13.61 -2.26
CA PRO A 103 2.87 12.68 -3.07
C PRO A 103 3.63 11.68 -2.18
N GLY A 104 3.49 10.39 -2.48
CA GLY A 104 4.11 9.27 -1.77
C GLY A 104 3.33 8.79 -0.55
N ALA A 105 2.26 9.48 -0.13
CA ALA A 105 1.38 9.01 0.93
C ALA A 105 0.64 7.74 0.48
N ILE A 106 0.37 6.86 1.43
CA ILE A 106 -0.46 5.69 1.21
C ILE A 106 -1.90 6.10 1.50
N VAL A 107 -2.76 6.06 0.50
CA VAL A 107 -4.20 6.35 0.65
C VAL A 107 -4.93 5.05 0.96
N PHE A 108 -5.85 5.13 1.93
CA PHE A 108 -6.66 4.01 2.38
C PHE A 108 -8.14 4.30 2.09
N TYR A 109 -8.82 3.34 1.47
CA TYR A 109 -10.20 3.48 1.03
C TYR A 109 -11.11 2.46 1.71
N ASP A 110 -12.35 2.90 1.92
CA ASP A 110 -13.48 2.07 2.30
C ASP A 110 -14.53 2.19 1.20
N TRP A 111 -14.49 1.23 0.26
CA TRP A 111 -15.39 1.25 -0.89
C TRP A 111 -16.85 0.95 -0.51
N ASP A 112 -17.05 0.13 0.52
CA ASP A 112 -18.37 -0.22 1.03
C ASP A 112 -19.02 0.99 1.74
N GLY A 113 -18.18 1.89 2.25
CA GLY A 113 -18.56 3.12 2.91
C GLY A 113 -18.74 2.93 4.42
N GLY A 114 -18.67 4.04 5.14
CA GLY A 114 -18.64 4.07 6.60
C GLY A 114 -17.50 4.92 7.13
N GLY A 115 -16.40 4.99 6.37
CA GLY A 115 -15.29 5.91 6.64
C GLY A 115 -14.48 5.53 7.89
N ALA A 116 -14.62 4.30 8.36
CA ALA A 116 -13.95 3.80 9.54
C ALA A 116 -12.72 2.96 9.17
N VAL A 117 -11.67 3.01 9.98
CA VAL A 117 -10.43 2.24 9.76
C VAL A 117 -10.70 0.74 9.63
N GLY A 118 -11.68 0.21 10.37
CA GLY A 118 -12.06 -1.21 10.28
C GLY A 118 -12.74 -1.61 8.98
N GLY A 119 -13.24 -0.64 8.19
CA GLY A 119 -13.88 -0.87 6.89
C GLY A 119 -12.93 -0.69 5.70
N ILE A 120 -11.65 -0.39 5.94
CA ILE A 120 -10.68 -0.21 4.85
C ILE A 120 -10.51 -1.53 4.10
N ASN A 121 -10.79 -1.51 2.81
CA ASN A 121 -10.71 -2.67 1.93
C ASN A 121 -9.79 -2.47 0.72
N HIS A 122 -9.20 -1.28 0.54
CA HIS A 122 -8.24 -1.02 -0.53
C HIS A 122 -7.22 0.06 -0.18
N VAL A 123 -6.06 0.00 -0.83
CA VAL A 123 -4.99 0.97 -0.68
C VAL A 123 -4.34 1.36 -2.00
N GLY A 124 -3.67 2.51 -2.01
CA GLY A 124 -2.88 2.98 -3.12
C GLY A 124 -1.77 3.92 -2.69
N MET A 125 -0.83 4.22 -3.59
CA MET A 125 0.15 5.28 -3.38
C MET A 125 -0.27 6.54 -4.14
N VAL A 126 -0.36 7.67 -3.44
CA VAL A 126 -0.66 8.97 -4.04
C VAL A 126 0.51 9.42 -4.89
N ILE A 127 0.25 9.66 -6.17
CA ILE A 127 1.21 10.30 -7.08
C ILE A 127 1.14 11.82 -6.89
N LYS A 128 -0.07 12.38 -6.94
CA LYS A 128 -0.32 13.82 -6.78
C LYS A 128 -1.79 14.11 -6.45
N LYS A 129 -2.02 15.24 -5.78
CA LYS A 129 -3.35 15.85 -5.66
C LYS A 129 -3.79 16.36 -7.03
N LEU A 130 -5.06 16.20 -7.35
CA LEU A 130 -5.73 16.81 -8.50
C LEU A 130 -6.71 17.87 -7.97
N GLY A 131 -7.22 18.73 -8.86
CA GLY A 131 -8.31 19.64 -8.52
C GLY A 131 -9.62 18.89 -8.18
N ASP A 132 -10.53 19.59 -7.51
CA ASP A 132 -11.92 19.18 -7.29
C ASP A 132 -12.07 17.87 -6.50
N GLY A 133 -11.32 17.73 -5.39
CA GLY A 133 -11.47 16.56 -4.51
C GLY A 133 -11.04 15.24 -5.15
N ARG A 134 -10.02 15.29 -6.02
CA ARG A 134 -9.48 14.11 -6.68
C ARG A 134 -7.99 13.94 -6.43
N ILE A 135 -7.52 12.72 -6.59
CA ILE A 135 -6.11 12.35 -6.50
C ILE A 135 -5.74 11.42 -7.65
N GLN A 136 -4.48 11.48 -8.09
CA GLN A 136 -3.91 10.47 -8.96
C GLN A 136 -3.11 9.49 -8.11
N THR A 137 -3.33 8.20 -8.31
CA THR A 137 -2.73 7.11 -7.54
C THR A 137 -2.13 6.06 -8.45
N VAL A 138 -1.22 5.27 -7.90
CA VAL A 138 -0.83 3.96 -8.43
C VAL A 138 -1.22 2.90 -7.42
N GLU A 139 -1.97 1.90 -7.88
CA GLU A 139 -2.69 0.94 -7.05
C GLU A 139 -2.43 -0.47 -7.60
N GLY A 140 -2.14 -1.42 -6.71
CA GLY A 140 -2.14 -2.86 -7.03
C GLY A 140 -3.54 -3.45 -6.90
N ASN A 141 -3.77 -4.64 -7.46
CA ASN A 141 -5.04 -5.37 -7.43
C ASN A 141 -6.25 -4.50 -7.85
N THR A 142 -6.04 -3.55 -8.76
CA THR A 142 -7.12 -2.75 -9.34
C THR A 142 -7.41 -3.28 -10.73
N GLY A 143 -8.55 -3.95 -10.88
CA GLY A 143 -8.83 -4.72 -12.11
C GLY A 143 -7.76 -5.79 -12.32
N ASP A 144 -7.39 -6.47 -11.23
CA ASP A 144 -6.41 -7.57 -11.21
C ASP A 144 -5.02 -7.18 -11.73
N ALA A 145 -4.70 -5.88 -11.70
CA ALA A 145 -3.45 -5.32 -12.19
C ALA A 145 -2.94 -4.12 -11.37
N VAL A 146 -1.69 -3.74 -11.62
CA VAL A 146 -1.12 -2.46 -11.18
C VAL A 146 -1.53 -1.38 -12.16
N MET A 147 -2.31 -0.41 -11.69
CA MET A 147 -2.86 0.66 -12.53
C MET A 147 -2.60 2.05 -11.96
N VAL A 148 -2.48 3.04 -12.86
CA VAL A 148 -2.64 4.45 -12.48
C VAL A 148 -4.11 4.81 -12.56
N LYS A 149 -4.66 5.37 -11.48
CA LYS A 149 -6.07 5.79 -11.41
C LYS A 149 -6.18 7.25 -11.01
N SER A 150 -7.26 7.87 -11.47
CA SER A 150 -7.77 9.11 -10.88
C SER A 150 -8.95 8.73 -9.99
N ARG A 151 -8.86 9.02 -8.70
CA ARG A 151 -9.88 8.67 -7.70
C ARG A 151 -10.46 9.93 -7.08
N SER A 152 -11.74 9.88 -6.76
CA SER A 152 -12.40 10.83 -5.86
C SER A 152 -11.93 10.57 -4.42
N THR A 153 -11.91 11.61 -3.59
CA THR A 153 -11.54 11.49 -2.17
C THR A 153 -12.73 11.19 -1.25
N ASP A 154 -13.94 11.06 -1.78
CA ASP A 154 -15.18 10.80 -1.03
C ASP A 154 -15.22 9.49 -0.23
N LYS A 155 -14.47 8.49 -0.69
CA LYS A 155 -14.34 7.16 -0.04
C LYS A 155 -13.00 6.97 0.68
N VAL A 156 -12.21 8.03 0.81
CA VAL A 156 -10.95 7.97 1.54
C VAL A 156 -11.23 7.97 3.04
N VAL A 157 -10.65 6.99 3.73
CA VAL A 157 -10.65 6.93 5.21
C VAL A 157 -9.52 7.77 5.79
N GLY A 158 -8.37 7.78 5.11
CA GLY A 158 -7.25 8.66 5.44
C GLY A 158 -5.98 8.26 4.71
N TYR A 159 -4.87 8.86 5.17
CA TYR A 159 -3.56 8.75 4.55
C TYR A 159 -2.49 8.37 5.57
N GLY A 160 -1.69 7.36 5.24
CA GLY A 160 -0.43 7.06 5.89
C GLY A 160 0.70 7.88 5.28
N TYR A 161 1.58 8.42 6.12
CA TYR A 161 2.71 9.25 5.72
C TYR A 161 4.04 8.51 5.96
N PRO A 162 4.62 7.85 4.95
CA PRO A 162 5.95 7.28 5.09
C PRO A 162 6.99 8.35 5.45
N ASP A 163 7.97 7.99 6.28
CA ASP A 163 9.00 8.90 6.81
C ASP A 163 10.13 9.18 5.80
N TYR A 164 9.76 9.66 4.61
CA TYR A 164 10.69 9.91 3.51
C TYR A 164 11.76 10.95 3.87
N ALA A 165 12.89 10.92 3.15
CA ALA A 165 13.82 12.04 3.16
C ALA A 165 13.15 13.31 2.63
N ALA A 166 13.50 14.45 3.24
CA ALA A 166 13.24 15.75 2.63
C ALA A 166 14.00 15.83 1.29
N ARG A 167 13.42 16.55 0.33
CA ARG A 167 14.11 16.90 -0.91
C ARG A 167 15.24 17.89 -0.66
#